data_AF-A0A9D4Q097-F1
#
_entry.id   AF-A0A9D4Q097-F1
#
_cell.length_a   1.000
_cell.length_b   1.000
_cell.length_c   1.000
_cell.angle_alpha   90.00
_cell.angle_beta   90.00
_cell.angle_gamma   90.00
#
_symmetry.space_group_name_H-M   'P 1'
#
loop_
_entity.id
_entity.type
_entity.pdbx_description
1 polymer ?
#
loop_
_entity_poly.entity_id
_entity_poly.type
_entity_poly.pdbx_seq_one_letter_code
_entity_poly.pdbx_strand_id
1 'polypeptide(L)'
;MTSFLILSGAFVMTTAQRKIRFENCTEGGESIQSFVVTPCSSDPCVVPIGSGINISFELISNQDSVNLRLDPRVQLLTIELPIPGVERDACKLTNTACPVSEGQLVRGTVPVHVYSFLPPVYHHKHGFSAQGSFQLQ
;
A
#
# COMPACT_ATOMS: atom_id res chain seq x y z
N MET A 1 36.65 38.28 17.18
CA MET A 1 35.34 37.96 17.78
C MET A 1 34.36 37.80 16.63
N THR A 2 34.40 36.63 15.96
CA THR A 2 33.62 35.39 16.16
C THR A 2 32.46 35.32 15.15
N SER A 3 32.69 34.49 14.12
CA SER A 3 31.78 34.13 13.04
C SER A 3 30.43 33.63 13.53
N PHE A 4 29.35 34.08 12.89
CA PHE A 4 28.04 33.46 12.97
C PHE A 4 27.94 32.31 11.96
N LEU A 5 28.14 31.07 12.42
CA LEU A 5 27.73 29.87 11.69
C LEU A 5 26.23 29.66 11.92
N ILE A 6 25.41 30.01 10.93
CA ILE A 6 23.98 29.71 10.91
C ILE A 6 23.82 28.23 10.56
N LEU A 7 23.64 27.39 11.59
CA LEU A 7 23.20 26.01 11.43
C LEU A 7 21.72 26.02 10.99
N SER A 8 21.46 26.01 9.69
CA SER A 8 20.12 25.75 9.15
C SER A 8 19.82 24.26 9.33
N GLY A 9 19.23 23.90 10.48
CA GLY A 9 18.74 22.56 10.75
C GLY A 9 17.59 22.22 9.81
N ALA A 10 17.86 21.42 8.77
CA ALA A 10 16.82 20.76 8.00
C ALA A 10 16.10 19.77 8.94
N PHE A 11 14.88 20.11 9.36
CA PHE A 11 14.02 19.20 10.09
C PHE A 11 13.51 18.14 9.11
N VAL A 12 14.28 17.07 8.95
CA VAL A 12 13.86 15.93 8.13
C VAL A 12 12.72 15.24 8.87
N MET A 13 11.47 15.44 8.41
CA MET A 13 10.33 14.68 8.91
C MET A 13 10.48 13.22 8.46
N THR A 14 11.08 12.39 9.30
CA THR A 14 11.16 10.95 9.09
C THR A 14 9.79 10.33 9.35
N THR A 15 9.00 10.12 8.29
CA THR A 15 7.79 9.32 8.39
C THR A 15 8.16 7.86 8.62
N ALA A 16 7.70 7.27 9.72
CA ALA A 16 7.93 5.85 9.98
C ALA A 16 7.21 5.01 8.91
N GLN A 17 7.86 3.98 8.40
CA GLN A 17 7.29 3.06 7.41
C GLN A 17 7.58 1.62 7.81
N ARG A 18 6.69 0.69 7.44
CA ARG A 18 6.87 -0.71 7.84
C ARG A 18 6.39 -1.69 6.78
N LYS A 19 7.20 -2.72 6.50
CA LYS A 19 6.82 -3.86 5.66
C LYS A 19 5.85 -4.75 6.43
N ILE A 20 4.66 -4.98 5.86
CA ILE A 20 3.64 -5.82 6.48
C ILE A 20 3.76 -7.27 6.01
N ARG A 21 3.28 -8.21 6.84
CA ARG A 21 3.09 -9.61 6.44
C ARG A 21 1.79 -9.71 5.64
N PHE A 22 1.80 -10.43 4.53
CA PHE A 22 0.64 -10.68 3.68
C PHE A 22 0.58 -12.16 3.31
N GLU A 23 -0.61 -12.62 2.98
CA GLU A 23 -0.86 -13.96 2.44
C GLU A 23 -1.27 -13.80 0.98
N ASN A 24 -0.70 -14.61 0.08
CA ASN A 24 -1.05 -14.55 -1.33
C ASN A 24 -2.41 -15.22 -1.52
N CYS A 25 -3.40 -14.44 -1.95
CA CYS A 25 -4.79 -14.90 -2.11
C CYS A 25 -5.03 -15.65 -3.44
N THR A 26 -4.01 -15.83 -4.29
CA THR A 26 -4.16 -16.44 -5.63
C THR A 26 -3.12 -17.51 -5.87
N GLU A 27 -3.56 -18.72 -6.22
CA GLU A 27 -2.67 -19.76 -6.76
C GLU A 27 -2.30 -19.40 -8.21
N GLY A 28 -1.05 -18.95 -8.42
CA GLY A 28 -0.52 -18.63 -9.76
C GLY A 28 -0.67 -17.17 -10.21
N GLY A 29 -1.13 -16.26 -9.34
CA GLY A 29 -1.07 -14.82 -9.56
C GLY A 29 0.34 -14.24 -9.38
N GLU A 30 0.53 -13.00 -9.81
CA GLU A 30 1.79 -12.23 -9.76
C GLU A 30 2.54 -12.40 -8.43
N SER A 31 3.87 -12.47 -8.50
CA SER A 31 4.68 -12.62 -7.28
C SER A 31 4.82 -11.27 -6.59
N ILE A 32 3.88 -10.98 -5.70
CA ILE A 32 3.98 -9.87 -4.77
C ILE A 32 5.17 -10.10 -3.85
N GLN A 33 6.11 -9.15 -3.85
CA GLN A 33 7.35 -9.22 -3.09
C GLN A 33 7.24 -8.49 -1.74
N SER A 34 6.53 -7.37 -1.73
CA SER A 34 6.39 -6.56 -0.51
C SER A 34 5.19 -5.61 -0.54
N PHE A 35 4.66 -5.34 0.65
CA PHE A 35 3.79 -4.21 0.93
C PHE A 35 4.38 -3.41 2.09
N VAL A 36 4.42 -2.09 1.95
CA VAL A 36 4.94 -1.15 2.95
C VAL A 36 3.87 -0.11 3.25
N VAL A 37 3.50 0.04 4.52
CA VAL A 37 2.51 1.02 4.98
C VAL A 37 3.22 2.22 5.60
N THR A 38 2.80 3.42 5.21
CA THR A 38 3.33 4.70 5.70
C THR A 38 2.20 5.71 5.97
N PRO A 39 2.17 6.40 7.12
CA PRO A 39 3.05 6.22 8.26
C PRO A 39 2.69 4.98 9.09
N CYS A 40 3.70 4.22 9.51
CA CYS A 40 3.54 3.07 10.41
C CYS A 40 4.79 2.89 11.29
N SER A 41 4.67 3.08 12.61
CA SER A 41 5.80 3.07 13.56
C SER A 41 5.99 1.75 14.32
N SER A 42 4.94 0.94 14.47
CA SER A 42 4.96 -0.34 15.22
C SER A 42 4.31 -1.47 14.43
N ASP A 43 4.68 -2.71 14.73
CA ASP A 43 3.95 -3.91 14.29
C ASP A 43 3.27 -4.53 15.52
N PRO A 44 1.94 -4.78 15.48
CA PRO A 44 1.03 -4.55 14.36
C PRO A 44 0.79 -3.06 14.08
N CYS A 45 0.54 -2.73 12.82
CA CYS A 45 0.33 -1.36 12.38
C CYS A 45 -1.01 -0.83 12.89
N VAL A 46 -0.97 0.19 13.76
CA VAL A 46 -2.18 0.87 14.24
C VAL A 46 -2.38 2.13 13.40
N VAL A 47 -3.38 2.08 12.50
CA VAL A 47 -3.73 3.21 11.63
C VAL A 47 -4.96 3.92 12.19
N PRO A 48 -4.90 5.22 12.51
CA PRO A 48 -6.04 5.96 13.01
C PRO A 48 -7.16 6.09 11.98
N ILE A 49 -8.41 6.00 12.42
CA ILE A 49 -9.58 6.33 11.60
C ILE A 49 -9.52 7.81 11.17
N GLY A 50 -9.90 8.10 9.94
CA GLY A 50 -9.85 9.42 9.32
C GLY A 50 -8.47 9.84 8.82
N SER A 51 -7.47 8.97 8.94
CA SER A 51 -6.12 9.26 8.46
C SER A 51 -5.93 8.86 6.98
N GLY A 52 -5.02 9.55 6.31
CA GLY A 52 -4.49 9.14 5.01
C GLY A 52 -3.21 8.35 5.21
N ILE A 53 -3.12 7.18 4.59
CA ILE A 53 -1.93 6.34 4.53
C ILE A 53 -1.52 6.10 3.08
N ASN A 54 -0.26 5.76 2.88
CA ASN A 54 0.29 5.29 1.63
C ASN A 54 0.66 3.82 1.77
N ILE A 55 0.21 3.01 0.83
CA ILE A 55 0.58 1.61 0.70
C ILE A 55 1.48 1.49 -0.53
N SER A 56 2.76 1.26 -0.31
CA SER A 56 3.70 0.97 -1.38
C SER A 56 3.78 -0.53 -1.61
N PHE A 57 3.76 -0.96 -2.87
CA PHE A 57 3.85 -2.36 -3.24
C PHE A 57 5.03 -2.59 -4.19
N GLU A 58 5.55 -3.81 -4.14
CA GLU A 58 6.47 -4.35 -5.13
C GLU A 58 5.96 -5.71 -5.60
N LEU A 59 5.90 -5.91 -6.91
CA LEU A 59 5.51 -7.17 -7.54
C LEU A 59 6.36 -7.44 -8.77
N ILE A 60 6.54 -8.71 -9.11
CA ILE A 60 7.18 -9.10 -10.37
C ILE A 60 6.06 -9.49 -11.34
N SER A 61 6.00 -8.80 -12.47
CA SER A 61 5.03 -9.09 -13.52
C SER A 61 5.28 -10.50 -14.08
N ASN A 62 4.22 -11.27 -14.28
CA ASN A 62 4.28 -12.62 -14.86
C ASN A 62 3.98 -12.64 -16.36
N GLN A 63 3.66 -11.50 -16.97
CA GLN A 63 3.39 -11.37 -18.40
C GLN A 63 3.64 -9.93 -18.87
N ASP A 64 3.75 -9.74 -20.19
CA ASP A 64 3.68 -8.40 -20.79
C ASP A 64 2.24 -7.86 -20.70
N SER A 65 2.11 -6.57 -20.37
CA SER A 65 0.80 -5.93 -20.28
C SER A 65 0.90 -4.42 -20.45
N VAL A 66 -0.10 -3.84 -21.14
CA VAL A 66 -0.16 -2.40 -21.37
C VAL A 66 -0.90 -1.70 -20.23
N ASN A 67 -1.81 -2.41 -19.57
CA ASN A 67 -2.68 -1.87 -18.54
C ASN A 67 -2.62 -2.69 -17.27
N LEU A 68 -2.59 -1.97 -16.16
CA LEU A 68 -2.34 -2.55 -14.87
C LEU A 68 -3.45 -2.15 -13.91
N ARG A 69 -4.23 -3.11 -13.42
CA ARG A 69 -5.45 -2.81 -12.68
C ARG A 69 -5.41 -3.35 -11.26
N LEU A 70 -5.63 -2.46 -10.30
CA LEU A 70 -5.79 -2.74 -8.88
C LEU A 70 -7.26 -2.87 -8.52
N ASP A 71 -7.59 -3.89 -7.73
CA ASP A 71 -8.90 -4.02 -7.10
C ASP A 71 -8.73 -4.25 -5.59
N PRO A 72 -8.48 -3.16 -4.82
CA PRO A 72 -8.33 -3.24 -3.37
C PRO A 72 -9.69 -3.39 -2.70
N ARG A 73 -9.78 -4.41 -1.85
CA ARG A 73 -10.98 -4.78 -1.10
C ARG A 73 -10.65 -4.92 0.37
N VAL A 74 -11.65 -4.65 1.19
CA VAL A 74 -11.61 -4.87 2.63
C VAL A 74 -12.64 -5.93 2.96
N GLN A 75 -12.20 -6.92 3.72
CA GLN A 75 -13.07 -7.92 4.30
C GLN A 75 -13.50 -7.48 5.70
N LEU A 76 -14.79 -7.23 5.85
CA LEU A 76 -15.45 -6.95 7.12
C LEU A 76 -16.32 -8.14 7.48
N LEU A 77 -15.96 -8.89 8.53
CA LEU A 77 -16.67 -10.12 8.90
C LEU A 77 -16.70 -11.13 7.73
N THR A 78 -17.84 -11.28 7.05
CA THR A 78 -18.03 -12.19 5.91
C THR A 78 -18.31 -11.45 4.59
N ILE A 79 -18.28 -10.11 4.60
CA ILE A 79 -18.54 -9.28 3.41
C ILE A 79 -17.25 -8.62 2.93
N GLU A 80 -17.04 -8.63 1.61
CA GLU A 80 -15.95 -7.94 0.95
C GLU A 80 -16.45 -6.66 0.28
N LEU A 81 -15.84 -5.53 0.62
CA LEU A 81 -16.23 -4.21 0.12
C LEU A 81 -15.05 -3.56 -0.61
N PRO A 82 -15.27 -2.92 -1.77
CA PRO A 82 -14.24 -2.14 -2.43
C PRO A 82 -13.88 -0.91 -1.59
N ILE A 83 -12.61 -0.52 -1.58
CA ILE A 83 -12.18 0.70 -0.89
C ILE A 83 -12.56 1.92 -1.74
N PRO A 84 -13.40 2.84 -1.23
CA PRO A 84 -13.84 3.99 -2.01
C PRO A 84 -12.72 5.02 -2.21
N GLY A 85 -12.69 5.63 -3.39
CA GLY A 85 -11.76 6.71 -3.72
C GLY A 85 -10.33 6.27 -4.05
N VAL A 86 -10.08 4.96 -4.17
CA VAL A 86 -8.76 4.44 -4.58
C VAL A 86 -8.67 4.38 -6.11
N GLU A 87 -7.56 4.90 -6.65
CA GLU A 87 -7.22 4.77 -8.07
C GLU A 87 -7.01 3.29 -8.41
N ARG A 88 -7.78 2.79 -9.39
CA ARG A 88 -7.74 1.38 -9.81
C ARG A 88 -6.80 1.15 -10.98
N ASP A 89 -6.47 2.19 -11.71
CA ASP A 89 -5.48 2.11 -12.77
C ASP A 89 -4.09 2.28 -12.16
N ALA A 90 -3.41 1.16 -11.92
CA ALA A 90 -2.08 1.16 -11.33
C ALA A 90 -1.07 1.91 -12.20
N CYS A 91 -1.29 2.01 -13.51
CA CYS A 91 -0.45 2.80 -14.40
C CYS A 91 -0.52 4.31 -14.12
N LYS A 92 -1.56 4.77 -13.41
CA LYS A 92 -1.70 6.17 -12.98
C LYS A 92 -1.17 6.43 -11.58
N LEU A 93 -0.70 5.40 -10.88
CA LEU A 93 -0.15 5.54 -9.55
C LEU A 93 1.25 6.13 -9.56
N THR A 94 1.62 6.70 -8.43
CA THR A 94 2.97 7.23 -8.24
C THR A 94 3.98 6.07 -8.25
N ASN A 95 5.10 6.27 -8.95
CA ASN A 95 6.21 5.31 -9.11
C ASN A 95 5.88 4.04 -9.91
N THR A 96 4.74 3.99 -10.58
CA THR A 96 4.40 2.91 -11.51
C THR A 96 4.63 3.35 -12.95
N ALA A 97 5.25 2.48 -13.75
CA ALA A 97 5.51 2.72 -15.17
C ALA A 97 4.83 1.61 -15.98
N CYS A 98 4.04 2.02 -16.98
CA CYS A 98 3.42 1.14 -17.95
C CYS A 98 3.86 1.54 -19.37
N PRO A 99 3.91 0.61 -20.35
CA PRO A 99 3.61 -0.82 -20.23
C PRO A 99 4.62 -1.58 -19.35
N VAL A 100 4.20 -2.71 -18.80
CA VAL A 100 5.04 -3.61 -17.98
C VAL A 100 5.42 -4.83 -18.81
N SER A 101 6.65 -5.31 -18.61
CA SER A 101 7.16 -6.52 -19.26
C SER A 101 7.16 -7.73 -18.32
N GLU A 102 7.08 -8.93 -18.88
CA GLU A 102 7.26 -10.16 -18.11
C GLU A 102 8.60 -10.16 -17.34
N GLY A 103 8.57 -10.56 -16.07
CA GLY A 103 9.73 -10.56 -15.17
C GLY A 103 10.14 -9.18 -14.65
N GLN A 104 9.47 -8.10 -15.06
CA GLN A 104 9.77 -6.75 -14.58
C GLN A 104 9.33 -6.56 -13.14
N LEU A 105 10.20 -6.00 -12.31
CA LEU A 105 9.85 -5.53 -10.98
C LEU A 105 9.05 -4.22 -11.08
N VAL A 106 7.77 -4.28 -10.78
CA VAL A 106 6.85 -3.16 -10.76
C VAL A 106 6.73 -2.64 -9.32
N ARG A 107 6.78 -1.32 -9.18
CA ARG A 107 6.57 -0.62 -7.92
C ARG A 107 5.40 0.34 -8.07
N GLY A 108 4.71 0.62 -6.97
CA GLY A 108 3.68 1.64 -6.96
C GLY A 108 3.32 2.04 -5.56
N THR A 109 2.75 3.24 -5.44
CA THR A 109 2.23 3.76 -4.18
C THR A 109 0.77 4.12 -4.33
N VAL A 110 -0.07 3.48 -3.53
CA VAL A 110 -1.52 3.70 -3.46
C VAL A 110 -1.83 4.58 -2.25
N PRO A 111 -2.35 5.81 -2.43
CA PRO A 111 -2.91 6.57 -1.34
C PRO A 111 -4.26 5.99 -0.92
N VAL A 112 -4.45 5.75 0.37
CA VAL A 112 -5.68 5.19 0.94
C VAL A 112 -6.15 6.05 2.10
N HIS A 113 -7.44 6.34 2.12
CA HIS A 113 -8.08 7.00 3.26
C HIS A 113 -8.79 5.96 4.15
N VAL A 114 -8.53 6.00 5.46
CA VAL A 114 -9.14 5.07 6.42
C VAL A 114 -10.45 5.65 6.89
N TYR A 115 -11.55 5.24 6.27
CA TYR A 115 -12.89 5.75 6.58
C TYR A 115 -13.46 5.16 7.87
N SER A 116 -14.35 5.91 8.52
CA SER A 116 -14.98 5.55 9.80
C SER A 116 -15.96 4.38 9.75
N PHE A 117 -16.36 3.90 8.56
CA PHE A 117 -17.17 2.70 8.44
C PHE A 117 -16.35 1.42 8.70
N LEU A 118 -15.02 1.51 8.66
CA LEU A 118 -14.13 0.41 8.98
C LEU A 118 -14.14 0.21 10.51
N PRO A 119 -14.55 -0.97 11.02
CA PRO A 119 -14.58 -1.23 12.45
C PRO A 119 -13.15 -1.23 13.02
N PRO A 120 -12.94 -0.69 14.24
CA PRO A 120 -11.64 -0.75 14.88
C PRO A 120 -11.30 -2.20 15.22
N VAL A 121 -10.21 -2.71 14.65
CA VAL A 121 -9.69 -4.03 14.99
C VAL A 121 -8.69 -3.93 16.14
N TYR A 122 -9.20 -4.10 17.36
CA TYR A 122 -8.39 -4.48 18.51
C TYR A 122 -8.36 -6.01 18.56
N HIS A 123 -7.18 -6.60 18.45
CA HIS A 123 -6.90 -8.05 18.53
C HIS A 123 -8.01 -8.87 19.23
N HIS A 124 -8.70 -9.74 18.49
CA HIS A 124 -9.00 -11.13 18.86
C HIS A 124 -9.92 -11.80 17.81
N LYS A 125 -9.38 -12.83 17.13
CA LYS A 125 -10.03 -13.90 16.34
C LYS A 125 -10.95 -13.57 15.16
N HIS A 126 -11.46 -12.36 15.01
CA HIS A 126 -12.20 -11.91 13.82
C HIS A 126 -11.38 -10.79 13.16
N GLY A 127 -10.34 -11.19 12.42
CA GLY A 127 -9.41 -10.25 11.80
C GLY A 127 -10.09 -9.41 10.71
N PHE A 128 -9.73 -8.14 10.64
CA PHE A 128 -9.91 -7.30 9.46
C PHE A 128 -8.82 -7.69 8.48
N SER A 129 -9.20 -8.12 7.27
CA SER A 129 -8.27 -8.46 6.21
C SER A 129 -8.44 -7.47 5.06
N ALA A 130 -7.34 -6.85 4.64
CA ALA A 130 -7.31 -6.09 3.40
C ALA A 130 -6.77 -7.03 2.31
N GLN A 131 -7.56 -7.24 1.28
CA GLN A 131 -7.18 -8.06 0.12
C GLN A 131 -6.96 -7.13 -1.07
N GLY A 132 -5.87 -7.31 -1.79
CA GLY A 132 -5.61 -6.61 -3.04
C GLY A 132 -5.40 -7.63 -4.13
N SER A 133 -6.12 -7.49 -5.24
CA SER A 133 -5.79 -8.21 -6.47
C SER A 133 -5.25 -7.25 -7.50
N PHE A 134 -4.34 -7.77 -8.31
CA PHE A 134 -3.77 -7.07 -9.43
C PHE A 134 -4.09 -7.88 -10.70
N GLN A 135 -4.45 -7.17 -11.76
CA GLN A 135 -4.92 -7.76 -13.00
C GLN A 135 -4.16 -7.09 -14.14
N LEU A 136 -3.36 -7.90 -14.83
CA LEU A 136 -2.66 -7.55 -16.06
C LEU A 136 -3.63 -7.74 -17.24
N GLN A 137 -3.77 -6.72 -18.08
CA GLN A 137 -4.64 -6.75 -19.27
C GLN A 137 -3.89 -6.45 -20.57
#